data_AF-A0A838RQU9-F1
#
_entry.id   AF-A0A838RQU9-F1
#
_cell.length_a   1.000
_cell.length_b   1.000
_cell.length_c   1.000
_cell.angle_alpha   90.00
_cell.angle_beta   90.00
_cell.angle_gamma   90.00
#
_symmetry.space_group_name_H-M   'P 1'
#
loop_
_entity.id
_entity.type
_entity.pdbx_description
1 polymer ?
#
loop_
_entity_poly.entity_id
_entity_poly.type
_entity_poly.pdbx_seq_one_letter_code
_entity_poly.pdbx_strand_id
1 'polypeptide(L)'
;MAILPSGVEVGLPGVTPRVLPWRAIEAFGVTTIGNQEFTTIQLKDAQGWLSGISPEEAAAAVSFFRKMSLMGKATVEVAFANDEEEEDMAELQQMLVGSKEVKSLLDILAYNQEKFGAEFLLGWTMRDRGAKEFADFLEQHRQKNL
;
A
#
# COMPACT_ATOMS: atom_id res chain seq x y z
N MET A 1 3.32 12.71 0.45
CA MET A 1 3.43 12.17 1.81
C MET A 1 4.12 13.22 2.67
N ALA A 2 3.65 13.46 3.88
CA ALA A 2 4.28 14.38 4.83
C ALA A 2 4.65 13.64 6.12
N ILE A 3 5.78 13.99 6.73
CA ILE A 3 6.24 13.46 8.00
C ILE A 3 6.07 14.57 9.03
N LEU A 4 5.22 14.33 10.02
CA LEU A 4 4.75 15.32 10.99
C LEU A 4 5.15 14.89 12.40
N PRO A 5 5.23 15.83 13.37
CA PRO A 5 5.44 15.47 14.78
C PRO A 5 4.38 14.50 15.31
N SER A 6 3.14 14.60 14.82
CA SER A 6 2.03 13.74 15.23
C SER A 6 1.96 12.38 14.53
N GLY A 7 2.71 12.17 13.43
CA GLY A 7 2.62 10.94 12.65
C GLY A 7 3.12 11.08 11.21
N VAL A 8 2.80 10.09 10.39
CA VAL A 8 3.06 10.13 8.95
C VAL A 8 1.73 10.25 8.20
N GLU A 9 1.64 11.20 7.26
CA GLU A 9 0.46 11.33 6.42
C GLU A 9 0.48 10.30 5.30
N VAL A 10 -0.50 9.41 5.26
CA VAL A 10 -0.68 8.43 4.17
C VAL A 10 -2.02 8.64 3.49
N GLY A 11 -2.08 8.30 2.21
CA GLY A 11 -3.30 8.37 1.43
C GLY A 11 -3.56 7.04 0.73
N LEU A 12 -4.83 6.67 0.64
CA LEU A 12 -5.30 5.70 -0.33
C LEU A 12 -5.92 6.46 -1.50
N PRO A 13 -5.77 5.99 -2.75
CA PRO A 13 -6.47 6.59 -3.87
C PRO A 13 -7.98 6.70 -3.60
N GLY A 14 -8.55 7.89 -3.78
CA GLY A 14 -9.98 8.15 -3.50
C GLY A 14 -10.32 8.45 -2.03
N VAL A 15 -9.34 8.43 -1.12
CA VAL A 15 -9.49 8.84 0.28
C VAL A 15 -8.63 10.07 0.54
N THR A 16 -9.16 11.06 1.25
CA THR A 16 -8.37 12.23 1.68
C THR A 16 -7.15 11.76 2.48
N PRO A 17 -5.92 12.25 2.23
CA PRO A 17 -4.76 11.86 3.04
C PRO A 17 -4.99 12.08 4.53
N ARG A 18 -4.54 11.13 5.36
CA ARG A 18 -4.73 11.15 6.81
C ARG A 18 -3.44 10.84 7.54
N VAL A 19 -3.28 11.45 8.71
CA VAL A 19 -2.14 11.17 9.58
C VAL A 19 -2.34 9.82 10.27
N LEU A 20 -1.40 8.90 10.06
CA LEU A 20 -1.16 7.73 10.89
C LEU A 20 -0.37 8.16 12.12
N PRO A 21 -0.96 8.13 13.33
CA PRO A 21 -0.24 8.48 14.55
C PRO A 21 0.91 7.51 14.79
N TRP A 22 2.07 7.99 15.26
CA TRP A 22 3.23 7.13 15.54
C TRP A 22 2.90 5.92 16.42
N ARG A 23 2.02 6.11 17.41
CA ARG A 23 1.56 5.04 18.32
C ARG A 23 0.77 3.91 17.63
N ALA A 24 0.12 4.19 16.51
CA ALA A 24 -0.68 3.23 15.75
C ALA A 24 0.15 2.38 14.79
N ILE A 25 1.42 2.74 14.60
CA ILE A 25 2.36 2.04 13.73
C ILE A 25 3.09 0.98 14.55
N GLU A 26 3.01 -0.26 14.08
CA GLU A 26 3.71 -1.39 14.68
C GLU A 26 5.18 -1.37 14.27
N ALA A 27 5.44 -1.35 12.96
CA ALA A 27 6.78 -1.37 12.40
C ALA A 27 6.84 -0.75 11.00
N PHE A 28 8.06 -0.37 10.61
CA PHE A 28 8.42 -0.09 9.22
C PHE A 28 9.31 -1.20 8.68
N GLY A 29 9.22 -1.44 7.38
CA GLY A 29 10.04 -2.46 6.74
C GLY A 29 10.29 -2.17 5.26
N VAL A 30 10.76 -3.19 4.57
CA VAL A 30 10.94 -3.19 3.12
C VAL A 30 10.34 -4.49 2.58
N THR A 31 9.67 -4.38 1.44
CA THR A 31 9.32 -5.54 0.62
C THR A 31 9.74 -5.29 -0.80
N THR A 32 10.02 -6.36 -1.53
CA THR A 32 10.31 -6.32 -2.95
C THR A 32 9.13 -6.91 -3.71
N ILE A 33 8.76 -6.27 -4.80
CA ILE A 33 7.71 -6.70 -5.72
C ILE A 33 8.31 -6.60 -7.13
N GLY A 34 8.46 -7.75 -7.81
CA GLY A 34 9.26 -7.84 -9.03
C GLY A 34 10.66 -7.24 -8.79
N ASN A 35 11.05 -6.27 -9.62
CA ASN A 35 12.34 -5.59 -9.51
C ASN A 35 12.31 -4.26 -8.73
N GLN A 36 11.26 -3.99 -7.95
CA GLN A 36 11.10 -2.74 -7.21
C GLN A 36 10.97 -2.93 -5.70
N GLU A 37 11.72 -2.13 -4.94
CA GLU A 37 11.62 -2.09 -3.48
C GLU A 37 10.60 -1.05 -3.00
N PHE A 38 9.77 -1.43 -2.04
CA PHE A 38 8.78 -0.60 -1.37
C PHE A 38 9.12 -0.46 0.10
N THR A 39 8.95 0.75 0.65
CA THR A 39 8.97 0.93 2.10
C THR A 39 7.60 0.55 2.65
N THR A 40 7.55 -0.31 3.66
CA THR A 40 6.29 -0.82 4.20
C THR A 40 5.94 -0.17 5.54
N ILE A 41 4.64 -0.02 5.80
CA ILE A 41 4.11 0.42 7.09
C ILE A 41 3.13 -0.64 7.61
N GLN A 42 3.44 -1.21 8.77
CA GLN A 42 2.57 -2.14 9.49
C GLN A 42 1.81 -1.41 10.59
N LEU A 43 0.52 -1.68 10.72
CA LEU A 43 -0.36 -1.09 11.71
C LEU A 43 -0.61 -2.02 12.90
N LYS A 44 -0.80 -1.43 14.08
CA LYS A 44 -1.30 -2.15 15.26
C LYS A 44 -2.81 -2.41 15.17
N ASP A 45 -3.53 -1.47 14.58
CA ASP A 45 -4.98 -1.49 14.46
C ASP A 45 -5.40 -0.78 13.16
N ALA A 46 -5.55 -1.57 12.10
CA ALA A 46 -6.02 -1.10 10.81
C ALA A 46 -7.47 -0.59 10.86
N GLN A 47 -8.33 -1.24 11.66
CA GLN A 47 -9.74 -0.85 11.78
C GLN A 47 -9.89 0.51 12.47
N GLY A 48 -9.10 0.76 13.51
CA GLY A 48 -9.04 2.04 14.20
C GLY A 48 -8.65 3.20 13.28
N TRP A 49 -7.69 2.98 12.38
CA TRP A 49 -7.28 4.01 11.40
C TRP A 49 -8.39 4.37 10.40
N LEU A 50 -9.21 3.39 10.00
CA LEU A 50 -10.34 3.60 9.10
C LEU A 50 -11.50 4.39 9.76
N SER A 51 -11.45 4.64 11.07
CA SER A 51 -12.47 5.41 11.76
C SER A 51 -12.59 6.84 11.20
N GLY A 52 -13.82 7.25 10.89
CA GLY A 52 -14.10 8.57 10.32
C GLY A 52 -13.85 8.72 8.81
N ILE A 53 -13.54 7.64 8.09
CA ILE A 53 -13.62 7.66 6.61
C ILE A 53 -15.10 7.64 6.22
N SER A 54 -15.48 8.52 5.29
CA SER A 54 -16.85 8.56 4.79
C SER A 54 -17.16 7.33 3.91
N PRO A 55 -18.43 6.90 3.82
CA PRO A 55 -18.81 5.82 2.90
C PRO A 55 -18.45 6.12 1.43
N GLU A 56 -18.45 7.40 1.04
CA GLU A 56 -18.10 7.84 -0.32
C GLU A 56 -16.61 7.66 -0.62
N GLU A 57 -15.73 8.10 0.28
CA GLU A 57 -14.29 7.88 0.16
C GLU A 57 -13.94 6.38 0.17
N ALA A 58 -14.60 5.61 1.03
CA ALA A 58 -14.43 4.17 1.07
C ALA A 58 -14.85 3.50 -0.25
N ALA A 59 -15.99 3.89 -0.81
CA ALA A 59 -16.44 3.38 -2.10
C ALA A 59 -15.50 3.78 -3.26
N ALA A 60 -14.98 5.00 -3.24
CA ALA A 60 -14.03 5.49 -4.24
C ALA A 60 -12.73 4.67 -4.22
N ALA A 61 -12.16 4.41 -3.05
CA ALA A 61 -10.96 3.59 -2.90
C ALA A 61 -11.17 2.13 -3.31
N VAL A 62 -12.29 1.51 -2.89
CA VAL A 62 -12.63 0.15 -3.31
C VAL A 62 -12.81 0.08 -4.83
N SER A 63 -13.48 1.07 -5.42
CA SER A 63 -13.63 1.17 -6.89
C SER A 63 -12.28 1.31 -7.58
N PHE A 64 -11.39 2.17 -7.08
CA PHE A 64 -10.05 2.34 -7.62
C PHE A 64 -9.23 1.04 -7.53
N PHE A 65 -9.23 0.39 -6.37
CA PHE A 65 -8.51 -0.87 -6.16
C PHE A 65 -8.99 -1.97 -7.12
N ARG A 66 -10.31 -2.11 -7.27
CA ARG A 66 -10.90 -3.05 -8.25
C ARG A 66 -10.54 -2.70 -9.68
N LYS A 67 -10.55 -1.42 -10.05
CA LYS A 67 -10.12 -0.96 -11.39
C LYS A 67 -8.65 -1.24 -11.63
N MET A 68 -7.78 -1.03 -10.65
CA MET A 68 -6.36 -1.37 -10.75
C MET A 68 -6.15 -2.89 -10.86
N SER A 69 -6.92 -3.70 -10.13
CA SER A 69 -6.93 -5.15 -10.31
C SER A 69 -7.37 -5.59 -11.71
N LEU A 70 -8.31 -4.85 -12.32
CA LEU A 70 -8.77 -5.09 -13.68
C LEU A 70 -7.79 -4.56 -14.74
N MET A 71 -7.18 -3.39 -14.55
CA MET A 71 -6.15 -2.85 -15.45
C MET A 71 -4.88 -3.68 -15.37
N GLY A 72 -4.48 -4.13 -14.18
CA GLY A 72 -3.45 -5.16 -14.03
C GLY A 72 -3.85 -6.52 -14.61
N LYS A 73 -5.07 -6.69 -15.14
CA LYS A 73 -5.45 -7.85 -15.98
C LYS A 73 -5.55 -7.48 -17.46
N ALA A 74 -5.97 -6.25 -17.79
CA ALA A 74 -6.15 -5.77 -19.16
C ALA A 74 -4.87 -5.23 -19.81
N THR A 75 -4.02 -4.50 -19.08
CA THR A 75 -2.65 -4.14 -19.50
C THR A 75 -1.82 -5.40 -19.69
N VAL A 76 -2.11 -6.43 -18.91
CA VAL A 76 -1.57 -7.77 -19.07
C VAL A 76 -2.04 -8.36 -20.41
N GLU A 77 -3.34 -8.54 -20.63
CA GLU A 77 -3.86 -9.06 -21.90
C GLU A 77 -3.42 -8.28 -23.16
N VAL A 78 -3.16 -6.97 -23.07
CA VAL A 78 -2.73 -6.13 -24.21
C VAL A 78 -1.21 -6.09 -24.41
N ALA A 79 -0.40 -6.17 -23.34
CA ALA A 79 1.06 -6.19 -23.44
C ALA A 79 1.60 -7.56 -23.91
N PHE A 80 0.95 -8.69 -23.60
CA PHE A 80 1.36 -10.04 -24.05
C PHE A 80 0.97 -10.39 -25.49
N ALA A 81 0.53 -9.41 -26.28
CA ALA A 81 0.38 -9.58 -27.72
C ALA A 81 1.69 -9.32 -28.49
N ASN A 82 2.71 -8.69 -27.87
CA ASN A 82 3.99 -8.42 -28.51
C ASN A 82 5.16 -8.55 -27.48
N ASP A 83 5.78 -9.73 -27.49
CA ASP A 83 7.13 -10.09 -27.01
C ASP A 83 7.65 -9.70 -25.60
N GLU A 84 8.05 -10.77 -24.90
CA GLU A 84 9.12 -10.92 -23.89
C GLU A 84 9.00 -10.21 -22.51
N GLU A 85 8.34 -10.89 -21.57
CA GLU A 85 8.90 -11.36 -20.27
C GLU A 85 7.80 -12.13 -19.51
N GLU A 86 7.70 -13.46 -19.71
CA GLU A 86 6.64 -14.30 -19.11
C GLU A 86 6.72 -14.42 -17.57
N GLU A 87 7.89 -14.19 -16.95
CA GLU A 87 8.08 -14.32 -15.50
C GLU A 87 7.45 -13.16 -14.71
N ASP A 88 7.64 -11.92 -15.16
CA ASP A 88 7.05 -10.71 -14.55
C ASP A 88 5.51 -10.76 -14.56
N MET A 89 4.95 -11.57 -15.46
CA MET A 89 3.52 -11.71 -15.65
C MET A 89 2.81 -12.71 -14.79
N ALA A 90 3.44 -13.86 -14.56
CA ALA A 90 2.94 -14.81 -13.60
C ALA A 90 2.94 -14.18 -12.19
N GLU A 91 3.97 -13.40 -11.87
CA GLU A 91 4.08 -12.70 -10.58
C GLU A 91 3.02 -11.60 -10.44
N LEU A 92 2.85 -10.73 -11.43
CA LEU A 92 1.78 -9.71 -11.43
C LEU A 92 0.37 -10.32 -11.40
N GLN A 93 0.13 -11.42 -12.10
CA GLN A 93 -1.16 -12.12 -12.04
C GLN A 93 -1.38 -12.76 -10.67
N GLN A 94 -0.37 -13.41 -10.07
CA GLN A 94 -0.43 -13.95 -8.71
C GLN A 94 -0.62 -12.85 -7.66
N MET A 95 -0.10 -11.66 -7.90
CA MET A 95 -0.31 -10.47 -7.09
C MET A 95 -1.72 -9.91 -7.17
N LEU A 96 -2.52 -10.33 -8.14
CA LEU A 96 -3.91 -9.92 -8.31
C LEU A 96 -4.89 -11.05 -7.99
N VAL A 97 -4.41 -12.23 -7.61
CA VAL A 97 -5.24 -13.30 -7.03
C VAL A 97 -5.79 -12.81 -5.68
N GLY A 98 -7.09 -13.02 -5.44
CA GLY A 98 -7.80 -12.55 -4.25
C GLY A 98 -8.36 -11.11 -4.33
N SER A 99 -7.80 -10.25 -5.18
CA SER A 99 -8.22 -8.84 -5.29
C SER A 99 -9.69 -8.62 -5.74
N LYS A 100 -10.32 -9.63 -6.36
CA LYS A 100 -11.76 -9.60 -6.73
C LYS A 100 -12.69 -9.71 -5.52
N GLU A 101 -12.20 -10.20 -4.38
CA GLU A 101 -12.98 -10.42 -3.17
C GLU A 101 -13.03 -9.20 -2.26
N VAL A 102 -12.19 -8.19 -2.52
CA VAL A 102 -12.16 -6.92 -1.78
C VAL A 102 -13.50 -6.19 -1.94
N LYS A 103 -14.22 -6.03 -0.83
CA LYS A 103 -15.52 -5.34 -0.74
C LYS A 103 -15.47 -4.09 0.14
N SER A 104 -14.43 -3.95 0.96
CA SER A 104 -14.27 -2.84 1.89
C SER A 104 -12.84 -2.30 1.92
N LEU A 105 -12.63 -1.13 2.54
CA LEU A 105 -11.28 -0.62 2.82
C LEU A 105 -10.51 -1.54 3.77
N LEU A 106 -11.19 -2.14 4.75
CA LEU A 106 -10.56 -3.08 5.66
C LEU A 106 -10.06 -4.31 4.91
N ASP A 107 -10.83 -4.78 3.92
CA ASP A 107 -10.41 -5.89 3.06
C ASP A 107 -9.16 -5.53 2.25
N ILE A 108 -9.01 -4.28 1.80
CA ILE A 108 -7.78 -3.82 1.11
C ILE A 108 -6.59 -3.90 2.06
N LEU A 109 -6.72 -3.36 3.27
CA LEU A 109 -5.63 -3.34 4.24
C LEU A 109 -5.26 -4.77 4.66
N ALA A 110 -6.25 -5.62 4.92
CA ALA A 110 -6.05 -7.03 5.24
C ALA A 110 -5.40 -7.80 4.09
N TYR A 111 -5.84 -7.56 2.85
CA TYR A 111 -5.24 -8.13 1.66
C TYR A 111 -3.77 -7.74 1.51
N ASN A 112 -3.45 -6.45 1.67
CA ASN A 112 -2.08 -5.97 1.60
C ASN A 112 -1.22 -6.58 2.72
N GLN A 113 -1.76 -6.67 3.94
CA GLN A 113 -1.08 -7.29 5.07
C GLN A 113 -0.77 -8.77 4.81
N GLU A 114 -1.72 -9.53 4.28
CA GLU A 114 -1.53 -10.94 3.95
C GLU A 114 -0.52 -11.12 2.80
N LYS A 115 -0.63 -10.29 1.76
CA LYS A 115 0.15 -10.47 0.53
C LYS A 115 1.57 -9.91 0.61
N PHE A 116 1.75 -8.80 1.33
CA PHE A 116 2.98 -8.03 1.36
C PHE A 116 3.54 -7.83 2.78
N GLY A 117 2.87 -8.40 3.79
CA GLY A 117 3.27 -8.25 5.18
C GLY A 117 3.05 -6.86 5.74
N ALA A 118 2.30 -5.97 5.07
CA ALA A 118 2.06 -4.59 5.49
C ALA A 118 0.78 -4.01 4.89
N GLU A 119 0.10 -3.11 5.60
CA GLU A 119 -1.10 -2.43 5.09
C GLU A 119 -0.78 -1.39 4.00
N PHE A 120 0.37 -0.71 4.12
CA PHE A 120 0.80 0.31 3.15
C PHE A 120 2.15 -0.01 2.53
N LEU A 121 2.24 0.26 1.23
CA LEU A 121 3.46 0.18 0.44
C LEU A 121 3.75 1.56 -0.15
N LEU A 122 4.89 2.12 0.24
CA LEU A 122 5.36 3.40 -0.27
C LEU A 122 6.32 3.17 -1.43
N GLY A 123 5.86 3.54 -2.63
CA GLY A 123 6.67 3.54 -3.83
C GLY A 123 7.71 4.66 -3.85
N TRP A 124 8.56 4.67 -4.87
CA TRP A 124 9.66 5.63 -5.01
C TRP A 124 9.19 7.09 -4.99
N THR A 125 8.02 7.41 -5.54
CA THR A 125 7.46 8.77 -5.58
C THR A 125 7.07 9.33 -4.21
N MET A 126 7.02 8.47 -3.18
CA MET A 126 6.62 8.83 -1.82
C MET A 126 7.79 8.92 -0.84
N ARG A 127 9.02 8.70 -1.32
CA ARG A 127 10.25 8.73 -0.53
C ARG A 127 11.34 9.54 -1.25
N ASP A 128 12.29 10.06 -0.48
CA ASP A 128 13.40 10.89 -0.96
C ASP A 128 14.75 10.14 -1.02
N ARG A 129 14.74 8.84 -0.72
CA ARG A 129 15.93 7.98 -0.58
C ARG A 129 15.61 6.50 -0.84
N GLY A 130 16.58 5.62 -0.65
CA GLY A 130 16.40 4.17 -0.79
C GLY A 130 15.32 3.61 0.14
N ALA A 131 14.71 2.47 -0.22
CA ALA A 131 13.58 1.89 0.53
C ALA A 131 13.93 1.63 2.01
N LYS A 132 15.08 0.98 2.21
CA LYS A 132 15.61 0.63 3.53
C LYS A 132 16.00 1.86 4.34
N GLU A 133 16.72 2.78 3.73
CA GLU A 133 17.13 4.04 4.37
C GLU A 133 15.92 4.86 4.81
N PHE A 134 14.84 4.83 4.01
CA PHE A 134 13.61 5.52 4.35
C PHE A 134 12.84 4.83 5.48
N ALA A 135 12.77 3.49 5.47
CA ALA A 135 12.21 2.71 6.57
C ALA A 135 12.93 3.01 7.90
N ASP A 136 14.26 3.00 7.89
CA ASP A 136 15.07 3.31 9.07
C ASP A 136 14.88 4.74 9.55
N PHE A 137 14.77 5.69 8.62
CA PHE A 137 14.48 7.09 8.93
C PHE A 137 13.12 7.26 9.61
N LEU A 138 12.08 6.58 9.12
CA LEU A 138 10.74 6.60 9.71
C LEU A 138 10.72 5.95 11.09
N GLU A 139 11.44 4.84 11.25
CA GLU A 139 11.54 4.14 12.54
C GLU A 139 12.23 5.00 13.61
N GLN A 140 13.31 5.71 13.25
CA GLN A 140 13.93 6.69 14.14
C GLN A 140 12.97 7.82 14.53
N HIS A 141 12.12 8.28 13.61
CA HIS A 141 11.11 9.30 13.92
C HIS A 141 10.04 8.75 14.86
N ARG A 142 9.54 7.53 14.62
CA ARG A 142 8.58 6.89 15.51
C ARG A 142 9.13 6.78 16.93
N GLN A 143 10.36 6.27 17.09
CA GLN A 143 10.99 6.14 18.41
C GLN A 143 11.17 7.47 19.15
N LYS A 144 11.43 8.56 18.44
CA LYS A 144 11.58 9.90 19.04
C LYS A 144 10.25 10.54 19.46
N ASN A 145 9.13 10.09 18.89
CA ASN A 145 7.80 10.67 19.10
C ASN A 145 6.82 9.72 19.82
N LEU A 146 7.32 8.60 20.36
CA LEU A 146 6.64 7.72 21.31
C LEU A 146 6.93 8.17 22.74
#